data_AF-A0A934P471-F1
#
_entry.id   AF-A0A934P471-F1
#
_cell.length_a   1.000
_cell.length_b   1.000
_cell.length_c   1.000
_cell.angle_alpha   90.00
_cell.angle_beta   90.00
_cell.angle_gamma   90.00
#
_symmetry.space_group_name_H-M   'P 1'
#
loop_
_entity.id
_entity.type
_entity.pdbx_description
1 polymer ?
#
loop_
_entity_poly.entity_id
_entity_poly.type
_entity_poly.pdbx_seq_one_letter_code
_entity_poly.pdbx_strand_id
1 'polypeptide(L)'
;MQIDQAAACGSASSQSGRGLAYALDGIGYANGEGTANSLGIGVNGGVGASEGDSGIPTAIGVGPDSVAITSVDGGTFSIAFAVNGSRALVAGTAEEGVLCEGTAALAFDARSGRACFATPFGAFPIG
;
A
#
# COMPACT_ATOMS: atom_id res chain seq x y z
N MET A 1 6.64 1.31 17.17
CA MET A 1 5.52 0.38 16.89
C MET A 1 4.64 0.33 18.12
N GLN A 2 3.33 0.45 17.92
CA GLN A 2 2.29 0.38 18.95
C GLN A 2 1.35 -0.78 18.62
N ILE A 3 1.03 -1.58 19.62
CA ILE A 3 0.19 -2.78 19.50
C ILE A 3 -0.87 -2.72 20.60
N ASP A 4 -2.12 -2.95 20.22
CA ASP A 4 -3.26 -3.21 21.11
C ASP A 4 -3.94 -4.53 20.69
N GLN A 5 -4.91 -5.01 21.48
CA GLN A 5 -5.55 -6.31 21.27
C GLN A 5 -6.19 -6.48 19.89
N ALA A 6 -6.62 -5.39 19.25
CA ALA A 6 -7.30 -5.42 17.95
C ALA A 6 -6.52 -4.74 16.82
N ALA A 7 -5.44 -4.00 17.10
CA ALA A 7 -4.76 -3.18 16.10
C ALA A 7 -3.24 -3.11 16.30
N ALA A 8 -2.50 -3.01 15.19
CA ALA A 8 -1.06 -2.77 15.20
C ALA A 8 -0.70 -1.62 14.26
N CYS A 9 0.07 -0.65 14.76
CA CYS A 9 0.52 0.51 14.01
C CYS A 9 2.04 0.69 14.15
N GLY A 10 2.76 0.90 13.05
CA GLY A 10 4.20 1.16 13.10
C GLY A 10 4.66 2.11 12.01
N SER A 11 5.47 3.10 12.38
CA SER A 11 6.19 3.93 11.42
C SER A 11 7.69 3.95 11.69
N ALA A 12 8.47 4.07 10.62
CA ALA A 12 9.90 4.34 10.61
C ALA A 12 10.22 5.47 9.62
N SER A 13 11.33 6.19 9.83
CA SER A 13 11.76 7.28 8.93
C SER A 13 13.26 7.58 9.03
N SER A 14 13.85 8.03 7.93
CA SER A 14 15.21 8.60 7.89
C SER A 14 15.23 10.07 8.35
N GLN A 15 16.39 10.73 8.33
CA GLN A 15 16.51 12.16 8.68
C GLN A 15 15.74 13.08 7.71
N SER A 16 15.45 12.62 6.49
CA SER A 16 14.82 13.41 5.42
C SER A 16 13.44 12.88 4.98
N GLY A 17 13.02 11.71 5.45
CA GLY A 17 11.78 11.05 5.05
C GLY A 17 10.70 11.10 6.13
N ARG A 18 9.47 10.70 5.78
CA ARG A 18 8.33 10.66 6.71
C ARG A 18 7.57 9.35 6.60
N GLY A 19 7.23 8.76 7.74
CA GLY A 19 6.36 7.59 7.82
C GLY A 19 5.12 7.86 8.65
N LEU A 20 3.94 7.65 8.06
CA LEU A 20 2.64 7.81 8.69
C LEU A 20 1.90 6.47 8.65
N ALA A 21 1.57 5.93 9.82
CA ALA A 21 0.81 4.70 9.92
C ALA A 21 -0.46 4.93 10.76
N TYR A 22 -1.55 4.27 10.37
CA TYR A 22 -2.83 4.31 11.07
C TYR A 22 -3.47 2.92 11.10
N ALA A 23 -4.04 2.54 12.25
CA ALA A 23 -4.69 1.26 12.44
C ALA A 23 -5.98 1.42 13.26
N LEU A 24 -7.09 0.89 12.74
CA LEU A 24 -8.39 0.80 13.42
C LEU A 24 -8.92 -0.62 13.28
N ASP A 25 -8.76 -1.45 14.31
CA ASP A 25 -9.02 -2.89 14.24
C ASP A 25 -8.27 -3.57 13.08
N GLY A 26 -7.01 -3.20 12.80
CA GLY A 26 -6.24 -3.68 11.64
C GLY A 26 -4.74 -3.47 11.77
N ILE A 27 -3.98 -3.62 10.68
CA ILE A 27 -2.52 -3.44 10.67
C ILE A 27 -2.12 -2.29 9.73
N GLY A 28 -1.56 -1.23 10.31
CA GLY A 28 -0.96 -0.09 9.60
C GLY A 28 0.56 -0.08 9.73
N TYR A 29 1.31 0.01 8.63
CA TYR A 29 2.77 0.15 8.68
C TYR A 29 3.29 1.16 7.67
N ALA A 30 4.31 1.97 7.99
CA ALA A 30 4.92 2.91 7.06
C ALA A 30 6.44 3.03 7.30
N ASN A 31 7.24 3.22 6.25
CA ASN A 31 8.70 3.42 6.38
C ASN A 31 9.20 4.49 5.40
N GLY A 32 9.41 5.72 5.86
CA GLY A 32 9.89 6.82 5.04
C GLY A 32 11.42 6.89 4.98
N GLU A 33 12.03 6.06 4.14
CA GLU A 33 13.47 6.10 3.86
C GLU A 33 13.84 7.24 2.88
N GLY A 34 15.09 7.71 2.94
CA GLY A 34 15.61 8.92 2.29
C GLY A 34 14.62 10.08 2.16
N THR A 35 14.07 10.41 1.00
CA THR A 35 13.10 11.55 0.86
C THR A 35 11.61 11.17 0.78
N ALA A 36 11.27 9.89 0.95
CA ALA A 36 9.91 9.41 0.75
C ALA A 36 8.92 9.86 1.83
N ASN A 37 7.67 10.08 1.42
CA ASN A 37 6.53 10.27 2.30
C ASN A 37 5.62 9.04 2.24
N SER A 38 5.74 8.17 3.24
CA SER A 38 5.11 6.85 3.24
C SER A 38 3.86 6.80 4.09
N LEU A 39 2.82 6.11 3.60
CA LEU A 39 1.53 6.00 4.27
C LEU A 39 1.02 4.56 4.32
N GLY A 40 0.62 4.12 5.52
CA GLY A 40 0.00 2.82 5.72
C GLY A 40 -1.21 2.78 6.62
N ILE A 41 -2.31 2.26 6.08
CA ILE A 41 -3.61 2.23 6.74
C ILE A 41 -4.16 0.81 6.75
N GLY A 42 -4.50 0.30 7.95
CA GLY A 42 -5.23 -0.95 8.14
C GLY A 42 -6.51 -0.72 8.96
N VAL A 43 -7.67 -1.10 8.41
CA VAL A 43 -8.98 -0.92 9.05
C VAL A 43 -9.78 -2.23 9.05
N ASN A 44 -10.46 -2.56 10.14
CA ASN A 44 -11.47 -3.64 10.23
C ASN A 44 -10.99 -5.01 9.66
N GLY A 45 -9.92 -5.58 10.22
CA GLY A 45 -9.25 -6.78 9.72
C GLY A 45 -8.32 -6.51 8.53
N GLY A 46 -8.27 -5.27 8.04
CA GLY A 46 -7.47 -4.83 6.92
C GLY A 46 -6.00 -4.61 7.29
N VAL A 47 -5.14 -4.74 6.29
CA VAL A 47 -3.68 -4.56 6.41
C VAL A 47 -3.24 -3.52 5.39
N GLY A 48 -2.32 -2.61 5.70
CA GLY A 48 -1.60 -1.78 4.74
C GLY A 48 -0.36 -1.16 5.40
N ALA A 49 0.89 -1.55 5.14
CA ALA A 49 1.75 -1.31 3.97
C ALA A 49 2.07 0.17 3.69
N SER A 50 3.07 0.50 2.88
CA SER A 50 4.11 1.41 3.38
C SER A 50 5.07 1.96 2.31
N GLU A 51 6.27 2.38 2.77
CA GLU A 51 7.63 2.23 2.17
C GLU A 51 8.40 3.47 1.62
N GLY A 52 9.63 3.39 1.08
CA GLY A 52 10.56 4.55 1.10
C GLY A 52 11.89 4.52 0.30
N ASP A 53 12.43 5.74 0.10
CA ASP A 53 13.51 6.35 -0.74
C ASP A 53 13.29 6.84 -2.19
N SER A 54 12.05 7.16 -2.56
CA SER A 54 11.61 8.49 -3.06
C SER A 54 10.10 8.45 -3.40
N GLY A 55 9.47 9.59 -3.69
CA GLY A 55 8.02 9.60 -3.98
C GLY A 55 7.11 9.29 -2.78
N ILE A 56 5.89 8.85 -3.07
CA ILE A 56 4.80 8.68 -2.09
C ILE A 56 4.21 7.27 -2.20
N PRO A 57 4.78 6.27 -1.52
CA PRO A 57 4.21 4.93 -1.50
C PRO A 57 3.11 4.82 -0.44
N THR A 58 1.96 4.33 -0.89
CA THR A 58 0.71 4.34 -0.10
C THR A 58 0.04 2.98 -0.09
N ALA A 59 -0.34 2.53 1.10
CA ALA A 59 -1.19 1.36 1.30
C ALA A 59 -2.45 1.63 2.09
N ILE A 60 -3.52 1.01 1.64
CA ILE A 60 -4.79 1.06 2.35
C ILE A 60 -5.48 -0.29 2.26
N GLY A 61 -5.73 -0.89 3.42
CA GLY A 61 -6.53 -2.10 3.54
C GLY A 61 -7.67 -2.04 4.51
N VAL A 62 -8.78 -2.60 4.05
CA VAL A 62 -10.04 -2.64 4.77
C VAL A 62 -10.56 -4.09 4.72
N GLY A 63 -10.52 -4.82 5.85
CA GLY A 63 -10.81 -6.27 5.91
C GLY A 63 -12.29 -6.60 5.66
N PRO A 64 -12.77 -7.86 5.76
CA PRO A 64 -12.13 -9.11 6.26
C PRO A 64 -11.54 -10.01 5.15
N ASP A 65 -10.25 -10.28 5.04
CA ASP A 65 -9.10 -9.90 5.85
C ASP A 65 -7.97 -9.63 4.88
N SER A 66 -8.03 -8.51 4.18
CA SER A 66 -6.78 -7.94 3.71
C SER A 66 -6.99 -6.61 3.01
N VAL A 67 -5.85 -5.91 2.90
CA VAL A 67 -5.15 -5.76 1.62
C VAL A 67 -4.55 -4.36 1.47
N ALA A 68 -3.37 -4.19 0.88
CA ALA A 68 -2.23 -4.10 1.75
C ALA A 68 -0.92 -3.97 1.00
N ILE A 69 -0.67 -2.93 0.22
CA ILE A 69 0.60 -2.92 -0.50
C ILE A 69 1.02 -1.48 -0.82
N THR A 70 1.92 -1.22 -1.75
CA THR A 70 3.03 -0.32 -1.53
C THR A 70 3.93 -0.41 -2.75
N SER A 71 4.68 0.63 -3.08
CA SER A 71 6.14 0.54 -3.14
C SER A 71 6.77 1.84 -3.72
N VAL A 72 8.09 1.95 -3.69
CA VAL A 72 9.02 3.06 -3.78
C VAL A 72 10.12 2.75 -4.78
N ASP A 73 11.03 3.69 -4.92
CA ASP A 73 11.23 4.52 -6.10
C ASP A 73 12.65 5.09 -5.97
N GLY A 74 13.35 5.66 -6.96
CA GLY A 74 12.95 6.64 -7.99
C GLY A 74 11.61 6.47 -8.69
N GLY A 75 10.87 7.58 -8.79
CA GLY A 75 9.45 7.69 -9.20
C GLY A 75 8.70 8.75 -8.39
N THR A 76 7.43 9.03 -8.70
CA THR A 76 6.65 10.12 -8.04
C THR A 76 5.69 9.60 -6.96
N PHE A 77 4.98 8.49 -7.20
CA PHE A 77 4.04 7.89 -6.26
C PHE A 77 3.63 6.47 -6.68
N SER A 78 3.31 5.60 -5.73
CA SER A 78 2.67 4.30 -5.99
C SER A 78 1.59 4.05 -4.95
N ILE A 79 0.51 3.37 -5.34
CA ILE A 79 -0.64 3.16 -4.47
C ILE A 79 -1.23 1.77 -4.59
N ALA A 80 -1.46 1.17 -3.42
CA ALA A 80 -2.26 -0.02 -3.25
C ALA A 80 -3.49 0.23 -2.42
N PHE A 81 -4.60 -0.32 -2.88
CA PHE A 81 -5.84 -0.24 -2.17
C PHE A 81 -6.62 -1.53 -2.35
N ALA A 82 -7.10 -2.13 -1.26
CA ALA A 82 -8.24 -3.02 -1.40
C ALA A 82 -9.09 -3.25 -0.16
N VAL A 83 -10.22 -3.91 -0.44
CA VAL A 83 -11.39 -3.99 0.44
C VAL A 83 -11.96 -5.40 0.43
N ASN A 84 -12.35 -5.95 1.58
CA ASN A 84 -12.99 -7.28 1.66
C ASN A 84 -12.11 -8.40 1.05
N GLY A 85 -10.82 -8.44 1.43
CA GLY A 85 -9.92 -9.54 1.05
C GLY A 85 -9.51 -9.53 -0.43
N SER A 86 -9.57 -8.37 -1.08
CA SER A 86 -9.54 -8.24 -2.53
C SER A 86 -8.20 -7.85 -3.15
N ARG A 87 -7.07 -8.23 -2.54
CA ARG A 87 -5.66 -8.05 -2.99
C ARG A 87 -5.31 -6.71 -3.66
N ALA A 88 -4.05 -6.37 -3.66
CA ALA A 88 -3.53 -5.16 -4.25
C ALA A 88 -2.02 -5.40 -4.38
N LEU A 89 -1.21 -4.38 -4.20
CA LEU A 89 -0.50 -3.73 -5.27
C LEU A 89 0.88 -3.35 -4.92
N VAL A 90 1.72 -3.90 -5.76
CA VAL A 90 3.13 -3.80 -5.68
C VAL A 90 3.67 -2.68 -6.50
N ALA A 91 4.78 -2.22 -5.98
CA ALA A 91 5.79 -1.69 -6.82
C ALA A 91 7.17 -2.36 -6.60
N GLY A 92 7.87 -2.27 -7.71
CA GLY A 92 9.17 -2.74 -8.21
C GLY A 92 9.33 -1.99 -9.58
N THR A 93 10.20 -2.37 -10.52
CA THR A 93 10.03 -1.97 -11.96
C THR A 93 8.85 -2.67 -12.65
N ALA A 94 8.58 -2.40 -13.93
CA ALA A 94 7.40 -2.85 -14.66
C ALA A 94 7.44 -4.29 -15.18
N GLU A 95 8.58 -4.95 -15.11
CA GLU A 95 8.63 -6.41 -15.09
C GLU A 95 8.37 -6.91 -13.64
N GLU A 96 8.21 -6.00 -12.68
CA GLU A 96 8.42 -6.22 -11.24
C GLU A 96 7.37 -5.56 -10.29
N GLY A 97 6.35 -4.81 -10.75
CA GLY A 97 5.57 -3.95 -9.84
C GLY A 97 4.23 -3.46 -10.34
N VAL A 98 3.19 -4.25 -10.06
CA VAL A 98 1.75 -3.94 -10.01
C VAL A 98 1.09 -5.18 -9.37
N LEU A 99 -0.03 -5.08 -8.67
CA LEU A 99 -0.97 -6.16 -8.38
C LEU A 99 -2.34 -5.67 -7.87
N CYS A 100 -3.45 -6.15 -8.40
CA CYS A 100 -4.80 -6.06 -7.81
C CYS A 100 -5.11 -7.32 -6.98
N GLU A 101 -6.35 -7.62 -6.59
CA GLU A 101 -7.12 -8.75 -7.16
C GLU A 101 -8.34 -9.15 -6.31
N GLY A 102 -9.50 -9.17 -6.93
CA GLY A 102 -10.75 -9.54 -6.30
C GLY A 102 -11.78 -8.57 -6.78
N THR A 103 -12.84 -8.38 -6.02
CA THR A 103 -13.95 -7.54 -6.45
C THR A 103 -13.75 -6.05 -6.16
N ALA A 104 -12.67 -5.66 -5.48
CA ALA A 104 -12.48 -4.28 -5.01
C ALA A 104 -11.00 -3.92 -4.78
N ALA A 105 -10.19 -4.00 -5.84
CA ALA A 105 -8.75 -3.74 -5.80
C ALA A 105 -8.34 -2.58 -6.71
N LEU A 106 -7.41 -1.76 -6.25
CA LEU A 106 -6.69 -0.81 -7.10
C LEU A 106 -5.19 -0.96 -6.91
N ALA A 107 -4.55 -0.80 -8.07
CA ALA A 107 -3.19 -1.12 -8.27
C ALA A 107 -2.45 -0.10 -9.15
N PHE A 108 -1.52 0.73 -8.67
CA PHE A 108 -0.77 1.67 -9.54
C PHE A 108 0.68 1.93 -9.12
N ASP A 109 1.60 1.87 -10.09
CA ASP A 109 3.03 2.19 -9.97
C ASP A 109 3.42 3.29 -10.99
N ALA A 110 3.77 4.50 -10.49
CA ALA A 110 4.14 5.61 -11.37
C ALA A 110 5.48 5.41 -12.09
N ARG A 111 6.35 4.52 -11.60
CA ARG A 111 7.67 4.30 -12.22
C ARG A 111 7.56 3.58 -13.54
N SER A 112 6.74 2.54 -13.53
CA SER A 112 6.51 1.66 -14.65
C SER A 112 5.39 2.15 -15.56
N GLY A 113 4.50 3.00 -15.03
CA GLY A 113 3.25 3.35 -15.68
C GLY A 113 2.24 2.19 -15.69
N ARG A 114 2.52 1.10 -14.96
CA ARG A 114 1.61 -0.04 -14.88
C ARG A 114 0.53 0.23 -13.84
N ALA A 115 -0.66 -0.25 -14.14
CA ALA A 115 -1.77 -0.28 -13.22
C ALA A 115 -2.59 -1.56 -13.36
N CYS A 116 -3.42 -1.83 -12.37
CA CYS A 116 -4.52 -2.75 -12.48
C CYS A 116 -5.73 -2.17 -11.73
N PHE A 117 -6.93 -2.54 -12.18
CA PHE A 117 -8.16 -2.28 -11.45
C PHE A 117 -9.01 -3.54 -11.42
N ALA A 118 -9.42 -4.02 -10.24
CA ALA A 118 -10.26 -5.21 -10.12
C ALA A 118 -11.60 -4.90 -9.47
N THR A 119 -12.65 -5.38 -10.13
CA THR A 119 -14.06 -5.17 -9.82
C THR A 119 -14.80 -6.49 -9.82
N PRO A 120 -16.08 -6.54 -9.41
CA PRO A 120 -16.89 -7.74 -9.58
C PRO A 120 -17.04 -8.19 -11.05
N PHE A 121 -16.76 -7.30 -12.01
CA PHE A 121 -16.91 -7.55 -13.45
C PHE A 121 -15.63 -8.04 -14.13
N GLY A 122 -14.50 -8.04 -13.42
CA GLY A 122 -13.21 -8.46 -13.95
C GLY A 122 -12.05 -7.57 -13.50
N ALA A 123 -10.85 -7.96 -13.93
CA ALA A 123 -9.62 -7.24 -13.71
C ALA A 123 -9.13 -6.59 -15.02
N PHE A 124 -8.67 -5.35 -14.90
CA PHE A 124 -8.31 -4.49 -16.02
C PHE A 124 -6.86 -4.01 -15.82
N PRO A 125 -5.87 -4.72 -16.40
CA PRO A 125 -4.49 -4.24 -16.41
C PRO A 125 -4.33 -3.06 -17.39
N ILE A 126 -3.46 -2.12 -17.03
CA ILE A 126 -3.08 -0.95 -17.82
C ILE A 126 -1.55 -0.89 -17.82
N GLY A 127 -0.91 -0.66 -18.97
CA GLY A 127 0.54 -0.59 -19.10
C GLY A 127 1.19 -1.83 -19.68
#